data_AF-A0A3M7DEE9-F1
#
_entry.id   AF-A0A3M7DEE9-F1
#
_cell.length_a   1.000
_cell.length_b   1.000
_cell.length_c   1.000
_cell.angle_alpha   90.00
_cell.angle_beta   90.00
_cell.angle_gamma   90.00
#
_symmetry.space_group_name_H-M   'P 1'
#
loop_
_entity.id
_entity.type
_entity.pdbx_description
1 polymer ?
#
loop_
_entity_poly.entity_id
_entity_poly.type
_entity_poly.pdbx_seq_one_letter_code
_entity_poly.pdbx_strand_id
1 'polypeptide(L)'
;MSLPRRQKQQCSQEGCGSTRLELGEDGFTYCRNGHQQAEIGTVVAEDTGELVQTGRKSVRKDSDAESTTSRASGFSGPKALEHYLLCLQLILRKQLRWLVDVQKLPADLENLVRDLWALRLQKLQTRVSHELDTETEGQSQVFSSQSEGETSASEASRRSRRRKHIRTEGAPNVRDAICLCYMGALLLHEPITVADFFRWITDGDLLYYRAAKEVPLGMRERLPGTYQELLEPQPMAQPTKLHQSVGEMIAMFGAEFGMTIQPINSTLVLYRWVRELALPIEIYAATQRLAHTLELDFSFTPRSKTRRNEAILQYPELRLMAVVVVTTKLLFPFDDIKRYPGSASDLSALSLKWSAWVDLHSRKQEDSKPFETLSYEQSMAFSQMDAAQAAGERLDEYMDWFEHNIASEDVREHGQAGKDADFRRALFQLFPVNREGGDGGRRSSKAPAQDDAVTRTIREVQSTLKPNRTIEAGSDERPVNRVGSFYRRYRTVEELEGPARIFYQRSAGLAGASTEDLVRAVFLIESKLQTHESKLRKGE
;
A
#
# COMPACT_ATOMS: atom_id res chain seq x y z
N MET A 1 -26.80 -43.61 11.51
CA MET A 1 -27.22 -44.82 10.76
C MET A 1 -25.98 -45.41 10.12
N SER A 2 -25.56 -46.58 10.57
CA SER A 2 -24.30 -47.23 10.17
C SER A 2 -24.44 -47.86 8.79
N LEU A 3 -23.44 -47.67 7.91
CA LEU A 3 -23.39 -48.33 6.59
C LEU A 3 -23.52 -49.86 6.72
N PRO A 4 -24.20 -50.54 5.77
CA PRO A 4 -24.34 -51.99 5.83
C PRO A 4 -22.97 -52.66 5.74
N ARG A 5 -22.62 -53.44 6.77
CA ARG A 5 -21.48 -54.35 6.74
C ARG A 5 -21.61 -55.21 5.48
N ARG A 6 -20.59 -55.21 4.61
CA ARG A 6 -20.46 -56.22 3.52
C ARG A 6 -20.68 -57.60 4.15
N GLN A 7 -21.76 -58.27 3.76
CA GLN A 7 -22.04 -59.63 4.20
C GLN A 7 -20.86 -60.51 3.75
N LYS A 8 -20.25 -61.21 4.71
CA LYS A 8 -19.21 -62.19 4.40
C LYS A 8 -19.89 -63.33 3.65
N GLN A 9 -19.41 -63.63 2.45
CA GLN A 9 -19.93 -64.74 1.65
C GLN A 9 -19.77 -66.04 2.44
N GLN A 10 -20.87 -66.79 2.53
CA GLN A 10 -20.94 -68.10 3.18
C GLN A 10 -20.91 -69.18 2.11
N CYS A 11 -20.40 -70.36 2.47
CA CYS A 11 -20.46 -71.55 1.64
C CYS A 11 -21.93 -71.84 1.23
N SER A 12 -22.17 -72.00 -0.08
CA SER A 12 -23.49 -72.23 -0.67
C SER A 12 -24.11 -73.60 -0.35
N GLN A 13 -23.33 -74.55 0.16
CA GLN A 13 -23.81 -75.87 0.55
C GLN A 13 -24.69 -75.81 1.81
N GLU A 14 -25.91 -76.34 1.72
CA GLU A 14 -26.85 -76.41 2.84
C GLU A 14 -26.20 -77.09 4.07
N GLY A 15 -26.20 -76.39 5.21
CA GLY A 15 -25.68 -76.90 6.48
C GLY A 15 -24.18 -76.68 6.74
N CYS A 16 -23.40 -76.11 5.82
CA CYS A 16 -21.95 -75.93 6.04
C CYS A 16 -21.58 -74.68 6.85
N GLY A 17 -22.30 -73.56 6.69
CA GLY A 17 -22.15 -72.33 7.51
C GLY A 17 -20.77 -71.66 7.53
N SER A 18 -19.81 -72.12 6.73
CA SER A 18 -18.43 -71.65 6.77
C SER A 18 -18.29 -70.35 5.97
N THR A 19 -17.63 -69.35 6.56
CA THR A 19 -17.40 -68.02 5.97
C THR A 19 -15.96 -67.82 5.48
N ARG A 20 -15.14 -68.87 5.55
CA ARG A 20 -13.74 -68.86 5.11
C ARG A 20 -13.61 -69.79 3.91
N LEU A 21 -13.24 -69.19 2.80
CA LEU A 21 -13.06 -69.81 1.51
C LEU A 21 -11.58 -69.69 1.13
N GLU A 22 -10.96 -70.79 0.73
CA GLU A 22 -9.55 -70.92 0.35
C GLU A 22 -9.48 -71.37 -1.10
N LEU A 23 -8.46 -70.90 -1.83
CA LEU A 23 -8.28 -71.22 -3.23
C LEU A 23 -7.39 -72.47 -3.34
N GLY A 24 -7.91 -73.53 -3.96
CA GLY A 24 -7.15 -74.75 -4.22
C GLY A 24 -6.20 -74.58 -5.40
N GLU A 25 -5.20 -75.47 -5.49
CA GLU A 25 -4.20 -75.44 -6.56
C GLU A 25 -4.81 -75.62 -7.97
N ASP A 26 -6.00 -76.22 -8.04
CA ASP A 26 -6.78 -76.46 -9.26
C ASP A 26 -7.54 -75.21 -9.76
N GLY A 27 -7.39 -74.05 -9.10
CA GLY A 27 -8.04 -72.79 -9.47
C GLY A 27 -9.50 -72.64 -9.00
N PHE A 28 -10.02 -73.63 -8.27
CA PHE A 28 -11.34 -73.59 -7.65
C PHE A 28 -11.28 -73.12 -6.20
N THR A 29 -12.36 -72.47 -5.75
CA THR A 29 -12.49 -72.01 -4.37
C THR A 29 -13.20 -73.06 -3.53
N TYR A 30 -12.59 -73.48 -2.42
CA TYR A 30 -13.12 -74.46 -1.48
C TYR A 30 -13.42 -73.79 -0.14
N CYS A 31 -14.44 -74.27 0.56
CA CYS A 31 -14.62 -73.90 1.96
C CYS A 31 -13.66 -74.70 2.87
N ARG A 32 -13.48 -74.27 4.12
CA ARG A 32 -12.67 -74.99 5.12
C ARG A 32 -13.08 -76.48 5.30
N ASN A 33 -14.32 -76.82 5.01
CA ASN A 33 -14.85 -78.19 5.10
C ASN A 33 -14.72 -78.97 3.78
N GLY A 34 -14.03 -78.43 2.77
CA GLY A 34 -13.75 -79.11 1.50
C GLY A 34 -14.83 -78.99 0.42
N HIS A 35 -15.91 -78.25 0.65
CA HIS A 35 -16.94 -78.04 -0.39
C HIS A 35 -16.50 -77.02 -1.44
N GLN A 36 -16.53 -77.42 -2.70
CA GLN A 36 -16.22 -76.58 -3.85
C GLN A 36 -17.34 -75.55 -4.10
N GLN A 37 -16.98 -74.27 -4.26
CA GLN A 37 -17.91 -73.18 -4.55
C GLN A 37 -17.93 -72.89 -6.06
N ALA A 38 -18.76 -73.61 -6.81
CA ALA A 38 -18.87 -73.45 -8.27
C ALA A 38 -19.37 -72.07 -8.71
N GLU A 39 -20.15 -71.39 -7.85
CA GLU A 39 -20.76 -70.08 -8.16
C GLU A 39 -19.78 -68.91 -8.15
N ILE A 40 -18.63 -69.05 -7.49
CA ILE A 40 -17.63 -67.98 -7.33
C ILE A 40 -16.73 -67.87 -8.58
N GLY A 41 -16.86 -68.81 -9.52
CA GLY A 41 -16.07 -68.86 -10.74
C GLY A 41 -14.65 -69.38 -10.51
N THR A 42 -14.03 -69.87 -11.58
CA THR A 42 -12.62 -70.28 -11.57
C THR A 42 -11.74 -69.04 -11.62
N VAL A 43 -10.80 -68.91 -10.70
CA VAL A 43 -9.80 -67.84 -10.79
C VAL A 43 -8.73 -68.32 -11.76
N VAL A 44 -8.90 -67.97 -13.03
CA VAL A 44 -7.88 -68.21 -14.05
C VAL A 44 -6.73 -67.26 -13.76
N ALA A 45 -5.55 -67.80 -13.53
CA ALA A 45 -4.33 -66.99 -13.56
C ALA A 45 -4.23 -66.38 -14.96
N GLU A 46 -4.36 -65.06 -15.07
CA GLU A 46 -4.05 -64.37 -16.32
C GLU A 46 -2.58 -64.66 -16.64
N ASP A 47 -2.36 -65.38 -17.75
CA ASP A 47 -1.03 -65.70 -18.25
C ASP A 47 -0.34 -64.38 -18.62
N THR A 48 0.51 -63.88 -17.73
CA THR A 48 1.23 -62.62 -17.93
C THR A 48 2.39 -62.84 -18.89
N GLY A 49 2.07 -62.99 -20.18
CA GLY A 49 2.99 -62.70 -21.27
C GLY A 49 3.18 -61.18 -21.37
N GLU A 50 4.40 -60.73 -21.08
CA GLU A 50 4.95 -59.37 -21.32
C GLU A 50 4.06 -58.16 -20.94
N LEU A 51 4.28 -57.64 -19.71
CA LEU A 51 4.13 -56.23 -19.30
C LEU A 51 2.87 -55.47 -19.77
N VAL A 52 1.77 -55.64 -19.04
CA VAL A 52 0.70 -54.62 -18.99
C VAL A 52 0.77 -53.87 -17.66
N GLN A 53 1.25 -52.62 -17.69
CA GLN A 53 1.10 -51.68 -16.58
C GLN A 53 -0.37 -51.27 -16.46
N THR A 54 -1.18 -52.02 -15.72
CA THR A 54 -2.49 -51.54 -15.30
C THR A 54 -2.31 -50.55 -14.15
N GLY A 55 -2.57 -49.27 -14.41
CA GLY A 55 -2.53 -48.22 -13.39
C GLY A 55 -3.46 -48.57 -12.23
N ARG A 56 -2.90 -48.66 -11.01
CA ARG A 56 -3.66 -48.82 -9.76
C ARG A 56 -4.69 -47.68 -9.64
N LYS A 57 -5.96 -47.92 -10.00
CA LYS A 57 -7.06 -47.10 -9.52
C LYS A 57 -7.30 -47.41 -8.05
N SER A 58 -6.48 -46.82 -7.18
CA SER A 58 -6.80 -46.77 -5.76
C SER A 58 -8.05 -45.91 -5.59
N VAL A 59 -9.22 -46.53 -5.44
CA VAL A 59 -10.39 -45.83 -4.93
C VAL A 59 -10.07 -45.48 -3.48
N ARG A 60 -9.72 -44.21 -3.25
CA ARG A 60 -9.60 -43.67 -1.89
C ARG A 60 -10.98 -43.77 -1.26
N LYS A 61 -11.10 -44.62 -0.24
CA LYS A 61 -12.25 -44.62 0.64
C LYS A 61 -12.04 -43.47 1.61
N ASP A 62 -12.66 -42.33 1.32
CA ASP A 62 -12.66 -41.19 2.23
C ASP A 62 -13.14 -41.67 3.60
N SER A 63 -12.25 -41.64 4.57
CA SER A 63 -12.57 -41.97 5.95
C SER A 63 -13.14 -40.72 6.60
N ASP A 64 -14.32 -40.83 7.22
CA ASP A 64 -14.96 -39.75 8.00
C ASP A 64 -14.03 -39.15 9.09
N ALA A 65 -12.94 -39.82 9.45
CA ALA A 65 -11.89 -39.29 10.33
C ALA A 65 -11.18 -38.05 9.75
N GLU A 66 -11.08 -37.93 8.43
CA GLU A 66 -10.47 -36.77 7.75
C GLU A 66 -11.37 -35.52 7.84
N SER A 67 -12.67 -35.70 8.10
CA SER A 67 -13.60 -34.59 8.38
C SER A 67 -13.45 -34.02 9.81
N THR A 68 -12.84 -34.78 10.74
CA THR A 68 -12.73 -34.36 12.15
C THR A 68 -11.42 -33.63 12.44
N THR A 69 -10.34 -33.95 11.72
CA THR A 69 -9.06 -33.24 11.76
C THR A 69 -8.98 -32.05 10.80
N SER A 70 -9.90 -31.94 9.83
CA SER A 70 -10.12 -30.76 8.98
C SER A 70 -11.01 -29.69 9.62
N ARG A 71 -11.06 -29.63 10.96
CA ARG A 71 -11.74 -28.56 11.72
C ARG A 71 -11.05 -27.19 11.66
N ALA A 72 -10.07 -27.00 10.79
CA ALA A 72 -9.75 -25.69 10.25
C ALA A 72 -10.56 -25.47 8.96
N SER A 73 -11.90 -25.61 9.03
CA SER A 73 -12.76 -25.14 7.94
C SER A 73 -12.56 -23.63 7.88
N GLY A 74 -11.84 -23.14 6.87
CA GLY A 74 -11.68 -21.71 6.65
C GLY A 74 -13.05 -21.03 6.70
N PHE A 75 -13.12 -19.86 7.33
CA PHE A 75 -14.38 -19.13 7.39
C PHE A 75 -14.84 -18.83 5.96
N SER A 76 -16.14 -18.94 5.71
CA SER A 76 -16.75 -18.65 4.41
C SER A 76 -17.91 -17.68 4.57
N GLY A 77 -18.18 -16.91 3.51
CA GLY A 77 -19.25 -15.92 3.49
C GLY A 77 -19.04 -14.78 4.50
N PRO A 78 -20.11 -14.28 5.14
CA PRO A 78 -20.07 -13.14 6.07
C PRO A 78 -19.09 -13.31 7.24
N LYS A 79 -18.98 -14.52 7.79
CA LYS A 79 -18.03 -14.82 8.89
C LYS A 79 -16.57 -14.65 8.45
N ALA A 80 -16.28 -14.86 7.16
CA ALA A 80 -14.94 -14.62 6.63
C ALA A 80 -14.63 -13.12 6.54
N LEU A 81 -15.63 -12.30 6.21
CA LEU A 81 -15.52 -10.86 6.17
C LEU A 81 -15.32 -10.29 7.59
N GLU A 82 -16.10 -10.73 8.57
CA GLU A 82 -15.91 -10.34 9.98
C GLU A 82 -14.50 -10.68 10.47
N HIS A 83 -14.04 -11.90 10.21
CA HIS A 83 -12.70 -12.34 10.59
C HIS A 83 -11.59 -11.56 9.85
N TYR A 84 -11.83 -11.18 8.58
CA TYR A 84 -10.95 -10.29 7.83
C TYR A 84 -10.87 -8.90 8.44
N LEU A 85 -12.00 -8.32 8.84
CA LEU A 85 -12.05 -7.02 9.50
C LEU A 85 -11.29 -7.02 10.84
N LEU A 86 -11.34 -8.13 11.59
CA LEU A 86 -10.50 -8.30 12.80
C LEU A 86 -9.00 -8.32 12.48
N CYS A 87 -8.61 -9.00 11.39
CA CYS A 87 -7.21 -9.00 10.94
C CYS A 87 -6.76 -7.59 10.54
N LEU A 88 -7.58 -6.85 9.79
CA LEU A 88 -7.29 -5.49 9.39
C LEU A 88 -7.24 -4.53 10.58
N GLN A 89 -8.13 -4.69 11.56
CA GLN A 89 -8.13 -3.89 12.78
C GLN A 89 -6.85 -4.09 13.60
N LEU A 90 -6.30 -5.31 13.62
CA LEU A 90 -5.01 -5.59 14.26
C LEU A 90 -3.87 -4.86 13.56
N ILE A 91 -3.87 -4.84 12.22
CA ILE A 91 -2.90 -4.10 11.41
C ILE A 91 -3.02 -2.59 11.68
N LEU A 92 -4.24 -2.05 11.65
CA LEU A 92 -4.51 -0.64 11.94
C LEU A 92 -4.00 -0.24 13.33
N ARG A 93 -4.22 -1.09 14.34
CA ARG A 93 -3.71 -0.85 15.70
C ARG A 93 -2.19 -0.82 15.76
N LYS A 94 -1.50 -1.70 15.01
CA LYS A 94 -0.03 -1.68 14.92
C LYS A 94 0.48 -0.41 14.22
N GLN A 95 -0.18 0.03 13.15
CA GLN A 95 0.13 1.29 12.46
C GLN A 95 -0.03 2.49 13.40
N LEU A 96 -1.15 2.59 14.13
CA LEU A 96 -1.40 3.68 15.08
C LEU A 96 -0.40 3.70 16.23
N ARG A 97 -0.07 2.53 16.80
CA ARG A 97 0.95 2.44 17.85
C ARG A 97 2.30 2.96 17.37
N TRP A 98 2.72 2.61 16.17
CA TRP A 98 3.97 3.15 15.62
C TRP A 98 3.92 4.67 15.44
N LEU A 99 2.79 5.20 14.95
CA LEU A 99 2.58 6.65 14.80
C LEU A 99 2.63 7.40 16.15
N VAL A 100 2.05 6.85 17.21
CA VAL A 100 2.04 7.47 18.55
C VAL A 100 3.38 7.26 19.27
N ASP A 101 3.90 6.04 19.30
CA ASP A 101 5.07 5.69 20.11
C ASP A 101 6.39 6.15 19.47
N VAL A 102 6.51 6.02 18.15
CA VAL A 102 7.75 6.32 17.39
C VAL A 102 7.71 7.72 16.80
N GLN A 103 6.66 8.05 16.04
CA GLN A 103 6.52 9.39 15.42
C GLN A 103 5.99 10.46 16.38
N LYS A 104 5.67 10.10 17.63
CA LYS A 104 5.25 11.03 18.70
C LYS A 104 4.00 11.85 18.38
N LEU A 105 3.09 11.29 17.58
CA LEU A 105 1.79 11.91 17.35
C LEU A 105 0.93 11.87 18.61
N PRO A 106 -0.05 12.79 18.77
CA PRO A 106 -0.92 12.82 19.93
C PRO A 106 -1.65 11.48 20.13
N ALA A 107 -1.77 11.05 21.38
CA ALA A 107 -2.50 9.82 21.72
C ALA A 107 -3.99 9.88 21.31
N ASP A 108 -4.55 11.08 21.19
CA ASP A 108 -5.92 11.31 20.69
C ASP A 108 -6.14 10.81 19.26
N LEU A 109 -5.06 10.62 18.49
CA LEU A 109 -5.12 10.02 17.15
C LEU A 109 -5.73 8.63 17.19
N GLU A 110 -5.40 7.82 18.22
CA GLU A 110 -5.94 6.47 18.34
C GLU A 110 -7.47 6.52 18.58
N ASN A 111 -7.93 7.45 19.41
CA ASN A 111 -9.35 7.62 19.71
C ASN A 111 -10.11 8.07 18.45
N LEU A 112 -9.58 9.06 17.74
CA LEU A 112 -10.23 9.61 16.55
C LEU A 112 -10.30 8.57 15.42
N VAL A 113 -9.22 7.83 15.18
CA VAL A 113 -9.22 6.77 14.15
C VAL A 113 -10.10 5.59 14.55
N ARG A 114 -10.23 5.29 15.85
CA ARG A 114 -11.18 4.29 16.36
C ARG A 114 -12.62 4.69 16.05
N ASP A 115 -12.97 5.96 16.23
CA ASP A 115 -14.31 6.47 15.92
C ASP A 115 -14.59 6.47 14.40
N LEU A 116 -13.62 6.90 13.57
CA LEU A 116 -13.71 6.79 12.11
C LEU A 116 -13.87 5.34 11.64
N TRP A 117 -13.14 4.42 12.28
CA TRP A 117 -13.25 2.99 11.99
C TRP A 117 -14.62 2.44 12.41
N ALA A 118 -15.15 2.85 13.57
CA ALA A 118 -16.48 2.45 14.03
C ALA A 118 -17.59 2.93 13.06
N LEU A 119 -17.53 4.17 12.60
CA LEU A 119 -18.45 4.70 11.58
C LEU A 119 -18.39 3.87 10.29
N ARG A 120 -17.18 3.53 9.86
CA ARG A 120 -16.98 2.68 8.67
C ARG A 120 -17.55 1.27 8.87
N LEU A 121 -17.36 0.67 10.05
CA LEU A 121 -17.89 -0.64 10.39
C LEU A 121 -19.42 -0.66 10.41
N GLN A 122 -20.08 0.39 10.90
CA GLN A 122 -21.54 0.49 10.92
C GLN A 122 -22.14 0.31 9.52
N LYS A 123 -21.52 0.93 8.51
CA LYS A 123 -21.94 0.75 7.12
C LYS A 123 -21.67 -0.66 6.60
N LEU A 124 -20.49 -1.22 6.89
CA LEU A 124 -20.18 -2.58 6.49
C LEU A 124 -21.16 -3.58 7.12
N GLN A 125 -21.60 -3.36 8.36
CA GLN A 125 -22.60 -4.16 9.03
C GLN A 125 -23.97 -4.11 8.35
N THR A 126 -24.42 -2.93 7.89
CA THR A 126 -25.67 -2.82 7.11
C THR A 126 -25.61 -3.62 5.80
N ARG A 127 -24.44 -3.70 5.16
CA ARG A 127 -24.26 -4.53 3.95
C ARG A 127 -24.25 -6.01 4.28
N VAL A 128 -23.51 -6.41 5.31
CA VAL A 128 -23.45 -7.81 5.77
C VAL A 128 -24.84 -8.34 6.11
N SER A 129 -25.65 -7.53 6.79
CA SER A 129 -27.03 -7.89 7.15
C SER A 129 -27.90 -8.08 5.90
N HIS A 130 -27.82 -7.16 4.94
CA HIS A 130 -28.56 -7.25 3.69
C HIS A 130 -28.12 -8.43 2.81
N GLU A 131 -26.83 -8.79 2.80
CA GLU A 131 -26.33 -9.98 2.09
C GLU A 131 -26.83 -11.27 2.74
N LEU A 132 -26.80 -11.35 4.07
CA LEU A 132 -27.35 -12.49 4.81
C LEU A 132 -28.82 -12.73 4.46
N ASP A 133 -29.64 -11.67 4.42
CA ASP A 133 -31.07 -11.75 4.09
C ASP A 133 -31.29 -12.28 2.65
N THR A 134 -30.52 -11.79 1.68
CA THR A 134 -30.59 -12.27 0.29
C THR A 134 -30.08 -13.70 0.11
N GLU A 135 -29.12 -14.16 0.93
CA GLU A 135 -28.64 -15.54 0.92
C GLU A 135 -29.68 -16.49 1.52
N THR A 136 -30.40 -16.09 2.56
CA THR A 136 -31.54 -16.85 3.09
C THR A 136 -32.70 -16.93 2.10
N GLU A 137 -33.00 -15.85 1.37
CA GLU A 137 -34.03 -15.88 0.31
C GLU A 137 -33.58 -16.73 -0.90
N GLY A 138 -32.31 -16.67 -1.29
CA GLY A 138 -31.75 -17.51 -2.36
C GLY A 138 -31.70 -19.00 -2.01
N GLN A 139 -31.56 -19.35 -0.73
CA GLN A 139 -31.70 -20.73 -0.23
C GLN A 139 -33.16 -21.19 -0.12
N SER A 140 -34.14 -20.27 -0.11
CA SER A 140 -35.56 -20.62 -0.14
C SER A 140 -36.11 -20.88 -1.55
N GLN A 141 -35.34 -20.57 -2.61
CA GLN A 141 -35.72 -20.75 -4.02
C GLN A 141 -35.10 -22.01 -4.68
N VAL A 142 -34.51 -22.93 -3.91
CA VAL A 142 -34.07 -24.26 -4.41
C VAL A 142 -35.25 -25.22 -4.49
N PHE A 143 -36.23 -24.90 -5.34
CA PHE A 143 -37.10 -25.90 -5.96
C PHE A 143 -37.65 -25.35 -7.29
N SER A 144 -36.77 -25.15 -8.27
CA SER A 144 -37.17 -25.01 -9.66
C SER A 144 -36.37 -25.98 -10.51
N SER A 145 -36.95 -27.17 -10.72
CA SER A 145 -36.48 -28.17 -11.67
C SER A 145 -36.52 -27.60 -13.09
N GLN A 146 -35.36 -27.25 -13.65
CA GLN A 146 -35.21 -27.10 -15.09
C GLN A 146 -33.92 -27.76 -15.59
N SER A 147 -34.16 -28.85 -16.31
CA SER A 147 -33.42 -29.49 -17.41
C SER A 147 -31.92 -29.25 -17.58
N GLU A 148 -31.22 -30.37 -17.68
CA GLU A 148 -29.85 -30.50 -18.19
C GLU A 148 -29.70 -29.81 -19.55
N GLY A 149 -28.88 -28.75 -19.56
CA GLY A 149 -28.36 -28.12 -20.76
C GLY A 149 -26.89 -27.83 -20.53
N GLU A 150 -26.05 -28.33 -21.44
CA GLU A 150 -24.58 -28.23 -21.40
C GLU A 150 -24.11 -26.77 -21.36
N THR A 151 -24.05 -26.16 -20.18
CA THR A 151 -23.41 -24.86 -20.01
C THR A 151 -21.90 -25.04 -20.00
N SER A 152 -21.24 -24.50 -21.02
CA SER A 152 -19.79 -24.55 -21.18
C SER A 152 -19.07 -24.02 -19.91
N ALA A 153 -18.03 -24.72 -19.46
CA ALA A 153 -17.27 -24.43 -18.23
C ALA A 153 -16.72 -22.98 -18.14
N SER A 154 -16.66 -22.28 -19.27
CA SER A 154 -16.26 -20.88 -19.39
C SER A 154 -17.30 -19.87 -18.86
N GLU A 155 -18.59 -20.16 -18.91
CA GLU A 155 -19.65 -19.29 -18.38
C GLU A 155 -19.84 -19.45 -16.87
N ALA A 156 -19.75 -20.69 -16.36
CA ALA A 156 -19.78 -20.97 -14.93
C ALA A 156 -18.60 -20.31 -14.19
N SER A 157 -17.40 -20.34 -14.78
CA SER A 157 -16.20 -19.68 -14.25
C SER A 157 -16.29 -18.14 -14.32
N ARG A 158 -16.89 -17.56 -15.36
CA ARG A 158 -17.17 -16.11 -15.45
C ARG A 158 -18.21 -15.65 -14.41
N ARG A 159 -19.29 -16.43 -14.19
CA ARG A 159 -20.30 -16.15 -13.15
C ARG A 159 -19.70 -16.28 -11.74
N SER A 160 -18.85 -17.28 -11.50
CA SER A 160 -18.11 -17.46 -10.24
C SER A 160 -17.15 -16.29 -9.96
N ARG A 161 -16.37 -15.86 -10.97
CA ARG A 161 -15.49 -14.68 -10.85
C ARG A 161 -16.28 -13.38 -10.61
N ARG A 162 -17.43 -13.20 -11.26
CA ARG A 162 -18.33 -12.06 -10.99
C ARG A 162 -18.89 -12.09 -9.56
N ARG A 163 -19.37 -13.24 -9.06
CA ARG A 163 -19.85 -13.37 -7.68
C ARG A 163 -18.73 -13.17 -6.63
N LYS A 164 -17.52 -13.63 -6.94
CA LYS A 164 -16.31 -13.42 -6.11
C LYS A 164 -15.89 -11.95 -6.06
N HIS A 165 -15.96 -11.26 -7.19
CA HIS A 165 -15.70 -9.82 -7.29
C HIS A 165 -16.71 -9.00 -6.49
N ILE A 166 -18.01 -9.29 -6.61
CA ILE A 166 -19.10 -8.60 -5.89
C ILE A 166 -18.93 -8.74 -4.37
N ARG A 167 -18.57 -9.94 -3.88
CA ARG A 167 -18.33 -10.19 -2.44
C ARG A 167 -17.10 -9.47 -1.87
N THR A 168 -16.11 -9.14 -2.70
CA THR A 168 -14.95 -8.33 -2.30
C THR A 168 -15.14 -6.83 -2.57
N GLU A 169 -16.21 -6.45 -3.29
CA GLU A 169 -16.48 -5.08 -3.73
C GLU A 169 -16.96 -4.23 -2.56
N GLY A 170 -16.00 -3.66 -1.83
CA GLY A 170 -16.26 -2.76 -0.70
C GLY A 170 -15.63 -3.21 0.62
N ALA A 171 -14.92 -4.34 0.66
CA ALA A 171 -14.07 -4.67 1.81
C ALA A 171 -12.93 -3.65 1.92
N PRO A 172 -12.65 -3.13 3.14
CA PRO A 172 -11.60 -2.13 3.34
C PRO A 172 -10.22 -2.75 3.14
N ASN A 173 -9.32 -2.07 2.43
CA ASN A 173 -7.96 -2.56 2.18
C ASN A 173 -6.94 -2.07 3.23
N VAL A 174 -5.71 -2.61 3.21
CA VAL A 174 -4.59 -2.07 4.02
C VAL A 174 -4.30 -0.61 3.66
N ARG A 175 -4.44 -0.22 2.38
CA ARG A 175 -4.35 1.18 1.95
C ARG A 175 -5.40 2.06 2.62
N ASP A 176 -6.58 1.52 2.85
CA ASP A 176 -7.66 2.26 3.47
C ASP A 176 -7.38 2.51 4.96
N ALA A 177 -6.71 1.58 5.64
CA ALA A 177 -6.23 1.78 7.00
C ALA A 177 -5.24 2.95 7.08
N ILE A 178 -4.31 3.06 6.13
CA ILE A 178 -3.39 4.21 6.02
C ILE A 178 -4.17 5.51 5.79
N CYS A 179 -5.17 5.50 4.90
CA CYS A 179 -5.99 6.69 4.63
C CYS A 179 -6.77 7.13 5.89
N LEU A 180 -7.27 6.17 6.70
CA LEU A 180 -7.91 6.48 7.98
C LEU A 180 -6.93 7.12 8.96
N CYS A 181 -5.69 6.62 9.05
CA CYS A 181 -4.65 7.25 9.87
C CYS A 181 -4.35 8.68 9.43
N TYR A 182 -4.24 8.92 8.12
CA TYR A 182 -4.01 10.28 7.59
C TYR A 182 -5.20 11.21 7.85
N MET A 183 -6.44 10.76 7.63
CA MET A 183 -7.62 11.54 7.98
C MET A 183 -7.70 11.85 9.48
N GLY A 184 -7.27 10.91 10.32
CA GLY A 184 -7.13 11.12 11.75
C GLY A 184 -6.18 12.27 12.08
N ALA A 185 -4.98 12.24 11.50
CA ALA A 185 -3.98 13.29 11.66
C ALA A 185 -4.48 14.64 11.12
N LEU A 186 -5.19 14.64 10.00
CA LEU A 186 -5.78 15.83 9.40
C LEU A 186 -6.85 16.46 10.31
N LEU A 187 -7.70 15.65 10.96
CA LEU A 187 -8.72 16.14 11.88
C LEU A 187 -8.12 16.69 13.20
N LEU A 188 -6.98 16.16 13.64
CA LEU A 188 -6.19 16.75 14.73
C LEU A 188 -5.39 17.98 14.30
N HIS A 189 -5.43 18.34 13.01
CA HIS A 189 -4.73 19.47 12.44
C HIS A 189 -3.19 19.40 12.60
N GLU A 190 -2.67 18.16 12.64
CA GLU A 190 -1.24 17.89 12.70
C GLU A 190 -0.57 18.23 11.35
N PRO A 191 0.67 18.77 11.35
CA PRO A 191 1.36 19.22 10.14
C PRO A 191 2.06 18.05 9.42
N ILE A 192 1.30 16.99 9.11
CA ILE A 192 1.77 15.80 8.40
C ILE A 192 1.17 15.79 7.00
N THR A 193 1.99 15.46 6.00
CA THR A 193 1.56 15.40 4.61
C THR A 193 1.41 13.96 4.14
N VAL A 194 0.69 13.77 3.04
CA VAL A 194 0.58 12.46 2.36
C VAL A 194 1.96 11.97 1.92
N ALA A 195 2.86 12.89 1.59
CA ALA A 195 4.25 12.59 1.25
C ALA A 195 5.00 11.90 2.42
N ASP A 196 4.73 12.30 3.66
CA ASP A 196 5.37 11.69 4.83
C ASP A 196 4.92 10.24 5.01
N PHE A 197 3.62 9.99 4.90
CA PHE A 197 3.07 8.63 4.91
C PHE A 197 3.65 7.78 3.79
N PHE A 198 3.77 8.35 2.58
CA PHE A 198 4.39 7.66 1.46
C PHE A 198 5.86 7.30 1.76
N ARG A 199 6.63 8.23 2.30
CA ARG A 199 8.03 7.98 2.71
C ARG A 199 8.12 6.90 3.77
N TRP A 200 7.33 6.96 4.84
CA TRP A 200 7.34 5.93 5.88
C TRP A 200 6.96 4.55 5.36
N ILE A 201 6.10 4.48 4.34
CA ILE A 201 5.74 3.22 3.67
C ILE A 201 6.90 2.72 2.80
N THR A 202 7.49 3.59 1.98
CA THR A 202 8.61 3.27 1.08
C THR A 202 9.89 2.90 1.84
N ASP A 203 10.11 3.48 3.01
CA ASP A 203 11.24 3.15 3.90
C ASP A 203 10.96 1.85 4.70
N GLY A 204 9.71 1.38 4.74
CA GLY A 204 9.31 0.16 5.45
C GLY A 204 9.10 0.33 6.96
N ASP A 205 9.16 1.57 7.43
CA ASP A 205 8.93 1.98 8.81
C ASP A 205 7.45 1.83 9.21
N LEU A 206 6.55 2.32 8.35
CA LEU A 206 5.11 2.17 8.54
C LEU A 206 4.64 0.86 7.92
N LEU A 207 3.94 0.05 8.73
CA LEU A 207 3.47 -1.27 8.32
C LEU A 207 2.48 -1.18 7.14
N TYR A 208 2.93 -1.56 5.94
CA TYR A 208 2.10 -1.65 4.75
C TYR A 208 2.36 -2.96 4.00
N TYR A 209 3.56 -3.13 3.44
CA TYR A 209 3.91 -4.30 2.62
C TYR A 209 3.90 -5.62 3.39
N ARG A 210 4.33 -5.61 4.66
CA ARG A 210 4.42 -6.80 5.53
C ARG A 210 3.17 -7.03 6.37
N ALA A 211 2.06 -6.37 6.05
CA ALA A 211 0.85 -6.41 6.87
C ALA A 211 0.35 -7.84 7.11
N ALA A 212 0.44 -8.73 6.13
CA ALA A 212 0.04 -10.13 6.26
C ALA A 212 0.92 -10.95 7.22
N LYS A 213 2.23 -10.65 7.35
CA LYS A 213 3.17 -11.34 8.25
C LYS A 213 2.92 -10.98 9.71
N GLU A 214 2.46 -9.76 9.96
CA GLU A 214 2.15 -9.27 11.30
C GLU A 214 0.84 -9.81 11.88
N VAL A 215 0.02 -10.49 11.07
CA VAL A 215 -1.21 -11.15 11.51
C VAL A 215 -0.89 -12.58 12.00
N PRO A 216 -1.34 -13.00 13.20
CA PRO A 216 -1.07 -14.34 13.71
C PRO A 216 -1.48 -15.45 12.73
N LEU A 217 -0.65 -16.49 12.60
CA LEU A 217 -0.84 -17.59 11.65
C LEU A 217 -2.23 -18.23 11.77
N GLY A 218 -2.70 -18.48 12.99
CA GLY A 218 -4.02 -19.06 13.24
C GLY A 218 -5.20 -18.18 12.78
N MET A 219 -5.01 -16.86 12.68
CA MET A 219 -6.01 -15.98 12.06
C MET A 219 -5.89 -16.01 10.54
N ARG A 220 -4.66 -16.01 10.00
CA ARG A 220 -4.39 -16.02 8.56
C ARG A 220 -4.90 -17.31 7.88
N GLU A 221 -4.64 -18.47 8.47
CA GLU A 221 -5.05 -19.77 7.91
C GLU A 221 -6.57 -19.94 7.79
N ARG A 222 -7.33 -19.25 8.65
CA ARG A 222 -8.79 -19.29 8.63
C ARG A 222 -9.42 -18.38 7.57
N LEU A 223 -8.64 -17.50 6.94
CA LEU A 223 -9.11 -16.62 5.88
C LEU A 223 -9.11 -17.33 4.52
N PRO A 224 -10.15 -17.15 3.69
CA PRO A 224 -10.10 -17.47 2.27
C PRO A 224 -8.97 -16.73 1.55
N GLY A 225 -8.42 -17.34 0.50
CA GLY A 225 -7.32 -16.75 -0.29
C GLY A 225 -7.61 -15.34 -0.82
N THR A 226 -8.87 -14.99 -1.12
CA THR A 226 -9.24 -13.62 -1.51
C THR A 226 -8.93 -12.58 -0.46
N TYR A 227 -9.26 -12.89 0.79
CA TYR A 227 -9.05 -11.98 1.91
C TYR A 227 -7.58 -11.96 2.32
N GLN A 228 -6.83 -13.04 2.09
CA GLN A 228 -5.38 -13.05 2.24
C GLN A 228 -4.72 -12.12 1.21
N GLU A 229 -5.12 -12.17 -0.06
CA GLU A 229 -4.65 -11.25 -1.11
C GLU A 229 -4.93 -9.77 -0.76
N LEU A 230 -6.07 -9.48 -0.12
CA LEU A 230 -6.42 -8.13 0.34
C LEU A 230 -5.53 -7.61 1.50
N LEU A 231 -4.85 -8.50 2.23
CA LEU A 231 -3.86 -8.14 3.27
C LEU A 231 -2.45 -7.94 2.70
N GLU A 232 -2.21 -8.32 1.45
CA GLU A 232 -0.94 -8.17 0.74
C GLU A 232 -1.07 -7.04 -0.27
N PRO A 233 -0.81 -5.78 0.13
CA PRO A 233 -1.07 -4.65 -0.74
C PRO A 233 -0.10 -4.60 -1.91
N GLN A 234 -0.61 -4.16 -3.06
CA GLN A 234 0.23 -3.87 -4.22
C GLN A 234 1.19 -2.70 -3.95
N PRO A 235 2.39 -2.72 -4.57
CA PRO A 235 3.34 -1.65 -4.42
C PRO A 235 2.79 -0.31 -4.90
N MET A 236 3.04 0.72 -4.09
CA MET A 236 2.57 2.07 -4.35
C MET A 236 3.56 2.77 -5.27
N ALA A 237 3.45 2.54 -6.58
CA ALA A 237 4.38 3.13 -7.54
C ALA A 237 4.39 4.68 -7.57
N GLN A 238 3.34 5.35 -7.09
CA GLN A 238 3.24 6.81 -7.10
C GLN A 238 2.50 7.37 -5.88
N PRO A 239 3.00 8.44 -5.25
CA PRO A 239 2.32 9.16 -4.16
C PRO A 239 0.92 9.66 -4.55
N THR A 240 0.71 10.01 -5.83
CA THR A 240 -0.57 10.50 -6.34
C THR A 240 -1.70 9.48 -6.15
N LYS A 241 -1.40 8.17 -6.12
CA LYS A 241 -2.41 7.13 -5.84
C LYS A 241 -2.89 7.17 -4.39
N LEU A 242 -2.01 7.53 -3.45
CA LEU A 242 -2.38 7.70 -2.04
C LEU A 242 -3.27 8.93 -1.88
N HIS A 243 -2.88 10.05 -2.50
CA HIS A 243 -3.70 11.27 -2.58
C HIS A 243 -5.11 11.00 -3.13
N GLN A 244 -5.22 10.22 -4.21
CA GLN A 244 -6.51 9.80 -4.78
C GLN A 244 -7.34 8.99 -3.78
N SER A 245 -6.72 8.00 -3.13
CA SER A 245 -7.41 7.11 -2.19
C SER A 245 -7.89 7.88 -0.96
N VAL A 246 -7.10 8.83 -0.45
CA VAL A 246 -7.49 9.75 0.62
C VAL A 246 -8.66 10.63 0.16
N GLY A 247 -8.57 11.26 -1.02
CA GLY A 247 -9.64 12.11 -1.54
C GLY A 247 -10.96 11.37 -1.76
N GLU A 248 -10.91 10.12 -2.21
CA GLU A 248 -12.07 9.24 -2.35
C GLU A 248 -12.67 8.88 -0.99
N MET A 249 -11.82 8.59 0.00
CA MET A 249 -12.27 8.30 1.36
C MET A 249 -12.94 9.51 2.01
N ILE A 250 -12.34 10.68 1.89
CA ILE A 250 -12.91 11.95 2.37
C ILE A 250 -14.27 12.22 1.72
N ALA A 251 -14.37 12.03 0.40
CA ALA A 251 -15.63 12.21 -0.32
C ALA A 251 -16.70 11.22 0.13
N MET A 252 -16.31 9.96 0.41
CA MET A 252 -17.19 8.92 0.94
C MET A 252 -17.71 9.30 2.34
N PHE A 253 -16.83 9.69 3.27
CA PHE A 253 -17.24 10.12 4.61
C PHE A 253 -18.12 11.38 4.58
N GLY A 254 -17.82 12.32 3.69
CA GLY A 254 -18.64 13.52 3.49
C GLY A 254 -20.03 13.22 2.93
N ALA A 255 -20.13 12.31 1.96
CA ALA A 255 -21.42 11.92 1.36
C ALA A 255 -22.31 11.12 2.32
N GLU A 256 -21.70 10.29 3.17
CA GLU A 256 -22.42 9.29 3.97
C GLU A 256 -22.69 9.75 5.39
N PHE A 257 -21.76 10.46 6.01
CA PHE A 257 -21.87 10.92 7.39
C PHE A 257 -22.01 12.44 7.49
N GLY A 258 -22.01 13.17 6.36
CA GLY A 258 -22.08 14.63 6.35
C GLY A 258 -20.84 15.30 6.96
N MET A 259 -19.71 14.58 7.05
CA MET A 259 -18.50 15.10 7.68
C MET A 259 -17.84 16.17 6.82
N THR A 260 -17.62 17.35 7.41
CA THR A 260 -16.81 18.41 6.80
C THR A 260 -15.39 18.33 7.33
N ILE A 261 -14.43 18.12 6.44
CA ILE A 261 -13.02 18.07 6.81
C ILE A 261 -12.41 19.46 6.76
N GLN A 262 -11.60 19.77 7.77
CA GLN A 262 -10.89 21.04 7.85
C GLN A 262 -9.81 21.16 6.76
N PRO A 263 -9.44 22.40 6.36
CA PRO A 263 -8.25 22.62 5.56
C PRO A 263 -7.00 22.03 6.21
N ILE A 264 -5.98 21.70 5.41
CA ILE A 264 -4.67 21.31 5.96
C ILE A 264 -4.09 22.47 6.78
N ASN A 265 -3.21 22.13 7.73
CA ASN A 265 -2.45 23.11 8.50
C ASN A 265 -1.41 23.84 7.63
N SER A 266 -1.89 24.75 6.78
CA SER A 266 -1.10 25.44 5.75
C SER A 266 0.07 26.20 6.37
N THR A 267 -0.13 26.85 7.51
CA THR A 267 0.87 27.61 8.26
C THR A 267 2.06 26.74 8.67
N LEU A 268 1.82 25.62 9.37
CA LEU A 268 2.90 24.77 9.87
C LEU A 268 3.55 23.95 8.74
N VAL A 269 2.75 23.45 7.79
CA VAL A 269 3.27 22.73 6.62
C VAL A 269 4.15 23.63 5.77
N LEU A 270 3.74 24.89 5.55
CA LEU A 270 4.54 25.87 4.83
C LEU A 270 5.86 26.16 5.56
N TYR A 271 5.81 26.38 6.88
CA TYR A 271 7.02 26.59 7.68
C TYR A 271 7.98 25.41 7.56
N ARG A 272 7.46 24.18 7.64
CA ARG A 272 8.23 22.96 7.48
C ARG A 272 8.90 22.89 6.10
N TRP A 273 8.16 23.13 5.03
CA TRP A 273 8.72 23.10 3.68
C TRP A 273 9.75 24.19 3.40
N VAL A 274 9.53 25.42 3.91
CA VAL A 274 10.51 26.52 3.81
C VAL A 274 11.81 26.13 4.54
N ARG A 275 11.71 25.48 5.72
CA ARG A 275 12.88 24.94 6.43
C ARG A 275 13.56 23.82 5.67
N GLU A 276 12.80 22.84 5.15
CA GLU A 276 13.35 21.67 4.46
C GLU A 276 14.03 22.03 3.14
N LEU A 277 13.51 23.02 2.41
CA LEU A 277 14.10 23.57 1.19
C LEU A 277 15.16 24.65 1.49
N ALA A 278 15.42 24.94 2.76
CA ALA A 278 16.33 26.00 3.23
C ALA A 278 16.11 27.36 2.53
N LEU A 279 14.84 27.71 2.35
CA LEU A 279 14.40 28.93 1.67
C LEU A 279 14.42 30.13 2.63
N PRO A 280 14.68 31.36 2.13
CA PRO A 280 14.55 32.58 2.94
C PRO A 280 13.14 32.79 3.52
N ILE A 281 13.06 33.39 4.71
CA ILE A 281 11.80 33.55 5.46
C ILE A 281 10.80 34.46 4.75
N GLU A 282 11.27 35.31 3.85
CA GLU A 282 10.46 36.17 2.99
C GLU A 282 9.48 35.34 2.15
N ILE A 283 9.87 34.12 1.76
CA ILE A 283 9.02 33.22 0.99
C ILE A 283 7.82 32.80 1.83
N TYR A 284 7.99 32.51 3.11
CA TYR A 284 6.87 32.17 4.00
C TYR A 284 5.81 33.28 4.02
N ALA A 285 6.22 34.53 4.26
CA ALA A 285 5.31 35.67 4.28
C ALA A 285 4.69 35.94 2.89
N ALA A 286 5.48 35.80 1.83
CA ALA A 286 5.02 36.02 0.47
C ALA A 286 4.02 34.97 0.00
N THR A 287 4.22 33.69 0.35
CA THR A 287 3.30 32.60 0.02
C THR A 287 1.96 32.83 0.68
N GLN A 288 1.93 33.23 1.96
CA GLN A 288 0.68 33.54 2.66
C GLN A 288 -0.06 34.72 2.01
N ARG A 289 0.67 35.80 1.65
CA ARG A 289 0.09 36.94 0.94
C ARG A 289 -0.47 36.54 -0.42
N LEU A 290 0.29 35.79 -1.22
CA LEU A 290 -0.13 35.35 -2.55
C LEU A 290 -1.35 34.42 -2.48
N ALA A 291 -1.37 33.49 -1.52
CA ALA A 291 -2.51 32.60 -1.30
C ALA A 291 -3.78 33.38 -0.95
N HIS A 292 -3.67 34.42 -0.11
CA HIS A 292 -4.78 35.28 0.25
C HIS A 292 -5.27 36.12 -0.95
N THR A 293 -4.37 36.70 -1.74
CA THR A 293 -4.71 37.47 -2.95
C THR A 293 -5.40 36.60 -4.01
N LEU A 294 -5.01 35.33 -4.14
CA LEU A 294 -5.62 34.41 -5.09
C LEU A 294 -6.85 33.68 -4.54
N GLU A 295 -7.30 34.01 -3.32
CA GLU A 295 -8.43 33.38 -2.62
C GLU A 295 -8.33 31.83 -2.64
N LEU A 296 -7.13 31.31 -2.38
CA LEU A 296 -6.89 29.88 -2.40
C LEU A 296 -7.19 29.24 -1.05
N ASP A 297 -8.23 28.41 -1.02
CA ASP A 297 -8.46 27.50 0.10
C ASP A 297 -7.49 26.32 0.06
N PHE A 298 -7.19 25.71 1.20
CA PHE A 298 -6.36 24.50 1.29
C PHE A 298 -7.15 23.29 1.84
N SER A 299 -8.44 23.21 1.50
CA SER A 299 -9.30 22.07 1.78
C SER A 299 -9.26 21.02 0.66
N PHE A 300 -9.57 19.78 1.01
CA PHE A 300 -9.76 18.72 0.02
C PHE A 300 -11.02 18.98 -0.79
N THR A 301 -10.84 19.32 -2.06
CA THR A 301 -11.96 19.54 -2.98
C THR A 301 -12.46 18.20 -3.53
N PRO A 302 -13.77 17.89 -3.48
CA PRO A 302 -14.28 16.66 -4.07
C PRO A 302 -14.17 16.70 -5.60
N ARG A 303 -13.79 15.56 -6.20
CA ARG A 303 -13.52 15.42 -7.64
C ARG A 303 -14.68 15.86 -8.55
N SER A 304 -15.91 15.81 -8.04
CA SER A 304 -17.13 16.25 -8.73
C SER A 304 -17.15 17.76 -9.02
N LYS A 305 -16.50 18.59 -8.19
CA LYS A 305 -16.46 20.05 -8.35
C LYS A 305 -15.28 20.56 -9.16
N THR A 306 -14.34 19.67 -9.52
CA THR A 306 -13.08 20.06 -10.16
C THR A 306 -13.13 19.79 -11.67
N ARG A 307 -12.79 20.79 -12.48
CA ARG A 307 -12.62 20.60 -13.94
C ARG A 307 -11.50 19.59 -14.19
N ARG A 308 -11.62 18.74 -15.23
CA ARG A 308 -10.59 17.73 -15.56
C ARG A 308 -9.17 18.32 -15.67
N ASN A 309 -9.05 19.55 -16.18
CA ASN A 309 -7.76 20.24 -16.33
C ASN A 309 -7.17 20.74 -15.01
N GLU A 310 -8.00 20.90 -13.97
CA GLU A 310 -7.60 21.34 -12.62
C GLU A 310 -7.56 20.20 -11.60
N ALA A 311 -7.74 18.95 -12.05
CA ALA A 311 -7.76 17.77 -11.17
C ALA A 311 -6.50 17.65 -10.31
N ILE A 312 -5.36 18.15 -10.79
CA ILE A 312 -4.10 18.17 -10.05
C ILE A 312 -4.16 19.13 -8.86
N LEU A 313 -4.84 20.28 -9.01
CA LEU A 313 -5.03 21.24 -7.93
C LEU A 313 -6.08 20.79 -6.92
N GLN A 314 -6.70 19.62 -7.09
CA GLN A 314 -7.65 19.05 -6.14
C GLN A 314 -7.01 18.81 -4.77
N TYR A 315 -5.72 18.45 -4.77
CA TYR A 315 -4.97 18.14 -3.55
C TYR A 315 -4.41 19.42 -2.92
N PRO A 316 -4.69 19.67 -1.64
CA PRO A 316 -4.31 20.92 -0.98
C PRO A 316 -2.80 21.06 -0.82
N GLU A 317 -2.08 19.96 -0.59
CA GLU A 317 -0.62 19.94 -0.46
C GLU A 317 0.05 20.38 -1.76
N LEU A 318 -0.39 19.83 -2.90
CA LEU A 318 0.15 20.20 -4.20
C LEU A 318 -0.20 21.64 -4.59
N ARG A 319 -1.41 22.11 -4.21
CA ARG A 319 -1.82 23.51 -4.37
C ARG A 319 -0.91 24.44 -3.57
N LEU A 320 -0.64 24.13 -2.30
CA LEU A 320 0.23 24.93 -1.43
C LEU A 320 1.66 24.95 -1.98
N MET A 321 2.23 23.79 -2.36
CA MET A 321 3.57 23.71 -2.91
C MET A 321 3.70 24.48 -4.23
N ALA A 322 2.67 24.43 -5.09
CA ALA A 322 2.67 25.22 -6.33
C ALA A 322 2.74 26.73 -6.03
N VAL A 323 2.04 27.24 -5.01
CA VAL A 323 2.14 28.64 -4.58
C VAL A 323 3.55 28.94 -4.06
N VAL A 324 4.16 28.05 -3.26
CA VAL A 324 5.55 28.19 -2.79
C VAL A 324 6.50 28.35 -3.98
N VAL A 325 6.44 27.45 -4.96
CA VAL A 325 7.28 27.49 -6.15
C VAL A 325 7.08 28.79 -6.93
N VAL A 326 5.83 29.24 -7.12
CA VAL A 326 5.53 30.51 -7.78
C VAL A 326 6.14 31.69 -7.00
N THR A 327 6.00 31.72 -5.67
CA THR A 327 6.60 32.79 -4.86
C THR A 327 8.12 32.78 -4.89
N THR A 328 8.74 31.61 -4.85
CA THR A 328 10.20 31.47 -4.99
C THR A 328 10.64 32.00 -6.36
N LYS A 329 9.94 31.65 -7.45
CA LYS A 329 10.24 32.19 -8.78
C LYS A 329 10.06 33.70 -8.90
N LEU A 330 9.08 34.27 -8.20
CA LEU A 330 8.80 35.71 -8.22
C LEU A 330 9.89 36.51 -7.48
N LEU A 331 10.29 36.06 -6.29
CA LEU A 331 11.24 36.77 -5.44
C LEU A 331 12.71 36.41 -5.75
N PHE A 332 12.98 35.14 -6.01
CA PHE A 332 14.30 34.56 -6.25
C PHE A 332 14.30 33.78 -7.57
N PRO A 333 14.26 34.46 -8.72
CA PRO A 333 14.22 33.78 -10.02
C PRO A 333 15.51 32.95 -10.26
N PHE A 334 15.40 31.92 -11.10
CA PHE A 334 16.49 30.98 -11.43
C PHE A 334 17.42 31.50 -12.56
N ASP A 335 17.42 32.80 -12.81
CA ASP A 335 18.16 33.42 -13.91
C ASP A 335 19.22 34.42 -13.42
N ASP A 336 20.15 34.76 -14.32
CA ASP A 336 21.22 35.73 -14.03
C ASP A 336 20.82 37.18 -14.34
N ILE A 337 19.53 37.45 -14.56
CA ILE A 337 19.02 38.78 -14.90
C ILE A 337 18.99 39.65 -13.64
N LYS A 338 19.76 40.75 -13.66
CA LYS A 338 19.82 41.72 -12.57
C LYS A 338 18.49 42.47 -12.45
N ARG A 339 17.85 42.36 -11.28
CA ARG A 339 16.63 43.08 -10.90
C ARG A 339 16.89 43.88 -9.63
N TYR A 340 16.30 45.07 -9.55
CA TYR A 340 16.56 45.99 -8.44
C TYR A 340 15.28 46.32 -7.67
N PRO A 341 15.24 46.09 -6.35
CA PRO A 341 14.10 46.43 -5.50
C PRO A 341 13.90 47.95 -5.41
N GLY A 342 12.66 48.37 -5.12
CA GLY A 342 12.30 49.79 -4.98
C GLY A 342 12.67 50.35 -3.61
N SER A 343 12.57 49.51 -2.58
CA SER A 343 12.92 49.83 -1.20
C SER A 343 13.78 48.73 -0.58
N ALA A 344 14.59 49.10 0.41
CA ALA A 344 15.33 48.13 1.24
C ALA A 344 14.40 47.25 2.10
N SER A 345 13.15 47.70 2.31
CA SER A 345 12.10 46.94 3.01
C SER A 345 11.36 45.95 2.11
N ASP A 346 11.66 45.90 0.81
CA ASP A 346 10.99 44.98 -0.11
C ASP A 346 11.43 43.54 0.16
N LEU A 347 10.50 42.59 0.01
CA LEU A 347 10.75 41.14 0.13
C LEU A 347 11.81 40.60 -0.86
N SER A 348 12.25 41.43 -1.81
CA SER A 348 13.23 41.11 -2.85
C SER A 348 14.58 41.81 -2.64
N ALA A 349 14.81 42.39 -1.46
CA ALA A 349 16.07 43.01 -1.10
C ALA A 349 17.24 42.02 -1.07
N LEU A 350 16.98 40.72 -1.02
CA LEU A 350 18.00 39.66 -0.99
C LEU A 350 18.06 38.91 -2.32
N SER A 351 19.25 38.44 -2.69
CA SER A 351 19.46 37.47 -3.77
C SER A 351 20.02 36.16 -3.22
N LEU A 352 19.53 35.05 -3.77
CA LEU A 352 19.96 33.70 -3.44
C LEU A 352 20.90 33.17 -4.53
N LYS A 353 22.03 32.59 -4.13
CA LYS A 353 22.92 31.88 -5.06
C LYS A 353 22.47 30.45 -5.26
N TRP A 354 21.81 30.19 -6.38
CA TRP A 354 21.25 28.88 -6.71
C TRP A 354 22.29 27.77 -6.87
N SER A 355 23.50 28.05 -7.33
CA SER A 355 24.57 27.04 -7.43
C SER A 355 24.96 26.49 -6.05
N ALA A 356 25.20 27.37 -5.09
CA ALA A 356 25.50 26.99 -3.71
C ALA A 356 24.31 26.25 -3.07
N TRP A 357 23.08 26.67 -3.35
CA TRP A 357 21.88 25.96 -2.88
C TRP A 357 21.82 24.52 -3.43
N VAL A 358 22.09 24.34 -4.73
CA VAL A 358 22.14 23.01 -5.37
C VAL A 358 23.21 22.14 -4.73
N ASP A 359 24.43 22.65 -4.58
CA ASP A 359 25.56 21.89 -4.01
C ASP A 359 25.24 21.40 -2.60
N LEU A 360 24.62 22.24 -1.76
CA LEU A 360 24.21 21.86 -0.40
C LEU A 360 23.13 20.78 -0.38
N HIS A 361 22.16 20.84 -1.30
CA HIS A 361 21.10 19.84 -1.39
C HIS A 361 21.57 18.54 -2.05
N SER A 362 22.58 18.59 -2.92
CA SER A 362 23.25 17.40 -3.47
C SER A 362 24.08 16.70 -2.40
N ARG A 363 24.88 17.43 -1.61
CA ARG A 363 25.62 16.88 -0.46
C ARG A 363 24.71 16.24 0.57
N LYS A 364 23.57 16.86 0.90
CA LYS A 364 22.57 16.26 1.79
C LYS A 364 22.06 14.91 1.25
N GLN A 365 21.98 14.73 -0.08
CA GLN A 365 21.61 13.45 -0.67
C GLN A 365 22.70 12.40 -0.50
N GLU A 366 23.96 12.80 -0.56
CA GLU A 366 25.12 11.93 -0.34
C GLU A 366 25.27 11.58 1.14
N ASP A 367 25.11 12.55 2.05
CA ASP A 367 25.18 12.35 3.50
C ASP A 367 23.98 11.58 4.06
N SER A 368 22.80 11.71 3.44
CA SER A 368 21.61 10.87 3.76
C SER A 368 21.68 9.48 3.13
N LYS A 369 22.72 9.18 2.35
CA LYS A 369 23.09 7.83 1.89
C LYS A 369 24.32 7.33 2.66
N PRO A 370 24.26 7.12 3.99
CA PRO A 370 25.36 6.44 4.67
C PRO A 370 25.33 4.96 4.28
N PHE A 371 26.02 4.60 3.19
CA PHE A 371 25.98 3.30 2.52
C PHE A 371 24.56 2.92 2.03
N GLU A 372 24.50 2.30 0.86
CA GLU A 372 23.31 2.29 0.00
C GLU A 372 22.25 1.26 0.41
N THR A 373 21.79 1.28 1.68
CA THR A 373 20.73 0.37 2.14
C THR A 373 19.52 0.51 1.24
N LEU A 374 19.20 -0.55 0.51
CA LEU A 374 18.09 -0.58 -0.44
C LEU A 374 16.79 -0.17 0.27
N SER A 375 16.11 0.86 -0.26
CA SER A 375 14.77 1.23 0.20
C SER A 375 13.85 0.00 0.09
N TYR A 376 12.81 -0.09 0.93
CA TYR A 376 11.89 -1.23 0.90
C TYR A 376 11.28 -1.41 -0.50
N GLU A 377 10.90 -0.32 -1.16
CA GLU A 377 10.37 -0.35 -2.52
C GLU A 377 11.42 -0.80 -3.55
N GLN A 378 12.67 -0.32 -3.42
CA GLN A 378 13.78 -0.71 -4.29
C GLN A 378 14.15 -2.19 -4.12
N SER A 379 14.11 -2.68 -2.89
CA SER A 379 14.32 -4.09 -2.57
C SER A 379 13.19 -4.95 -3.14
N MET A 380 11.95 -4.49 -3.07
CA MET A 380 10.82 -5.23 -3.63
C MET A 380 10.79 -5.20 -5.17
N ALA A 381 11.33 -4.13 -5.78
CA ALA A 381 11.50 -4.00 -7.22
C ALA A 381 12.82 -4.58 -7.75
N PHE A 382 13.64 -5.19 -6.88
CA PHE A 382 14.96 -5.70 -7.22
C PHE A 382 14.86 -6.77 -8.31
N SER A 383 15.41 -6.46 -9.49
CA SER A 383 15.22 -7.29 -10.68
C SER A 383 16.30 -8.37 -10.81
N GLN A 384 16.09 -9.33 -11.70
CA GLN A 384 17.11 -10.33 -12.05
C GLN A 384 18.38 -9.69 -12.62
N MET A 385 18.24 -8.57 -13.35
CA MET A 385 19.39 -7.84 -13.89
C MET A 385 20.17 -7.15 -12.78
N ASP A 386 19.47 -6.58 -11.80
CA ASP A 386 20.11 -5.97 -10.63
C ASP A 386 20.81 -7.02 -9.78
N ALA A 387 20.21 -8.19 -9.59
CA ALA A 387 20.85 -9.31 -8.89
C ALA A 387 22.13 -9.81 -9.60
N ALA A 388 22.14 -9.81 -10.94
CA ALA A 388 23.31 -10.20 -11.71
C ALA A 388 24.43 -9.13 -11.71
N GLN A 389 24.07 -7.86 -11.54
CA GLN A 389 25.02 -6.73 -11.53
C GLN A 389 25.44 -6.31 -10.11
N ALA A 390 24.65 -6.68 -9.09
CA ALA A 390 24.94 -6.35 -7.70
C ALA A 390 26.19 -7.11 -7.23
N ALA A 391 27.25 -6.36 -6.93
CA ALA A 391 28.44 -6.91 -6.30
C ALA A 391 28.26 -6.94 -4.77
N GLY A 392 28.64 -8.06 -4.15
CA GLY A 392 28.90 -8.24 -2.71
C GLY A 392 27.90 -7.57 -1.77
N GLU A 393 28.27 -6.43 -1.21
CA GLU A 393 27.55 -5.72 -0.14
C GLU A 393 26.08 -5.43 -0.49
N ARG A 394 25.79 -5.04 -1.73
CA ARG A 394 24.40 -4.73 -2.14
C ARG A 394 23.52 -5.98 -2.21
N LEU A 395 24.10 -7.13 -2.53
CA LEU A 395 23.39 -8.41 -2.52
C LEU A 395 23.19 -8.89 -1.09
N ASP A 396 24.19 -8.74 -0.22
CA ASP A 396 24.08 -9.08 1.20
C ASP A 396 22.97 -8.26 1.88
N GLU A 397 22.89 -6.94 1.61
CA GLU A 397 21.81 -6.08 2.11
C GLU A 397 20.43 -6.53 1.60
N TYR A 398 20.33 -6.94 0.33
CA TYR A 398 19.09 -7.49 -0.21
C TYR A 398 18.71 -8.82 0.47
N MET A 399 19.69 -9.69 0.74
CA MET A 399 19.46 -10.97 1.42
C MET A 399 19.04 -10.77 2.87
N ASP A 400 19.67 -9.84 3.59
CA ASP A 400 19.25 -9.42 4.93
C ASP A 400 17.81 -8.86 4.91
N TRP A 401 17.50 -8.00 3.93
CA TRP A 401 16.14 -7.50 3.76
C TRP A 401 15.14 -8.62 3.45
N PHE A 402 15.50 -9.57 2.58
CA PHE A 402 14.66 -10.70 2.20
C PHE A 402 14.36 -11.60 3.41
N GLU A 403 15.36 -11.88 4.23
CA GLU A 403 15.22 -12.64 5.48
C GLU A 403 14.20 -11.97 6.42
N HIS A 404 14.36 -10.68 6.69
CA HIS A 404 13.51 -9.97 7.65
C HIS A 404 12.08 -9.78 7.13
N ASN A 405 11.91 -9.60 5.81
CA ASN A 405 10.67 -9.08 5.24
C ASN A 405 9.83 -10.11 4.49
N ILE A 406 10.47 -11.03 3.77
CA ILE A 406 9.80 -12.02 2.92
C ILE A 406 9.91 -13.42 3.52
N ALA A 407 11.09 -13.81 4.00
CA ALA A 407 11.28 -15.13 4.59
C ALA A 407 10.41 -15.26 5.85
N SER A 408 9.80 -16.44 5.98
CA SER A 408 9.02 -16.82 7.17
C SER A 408 9.43 -18.21 7.59
N GLU A 409 9.87 -18.33 8.84
CA GLU A 409 10.09 -19.63 9.50
C GLU A 409 8.78 -20.24 10.01
N ASP A 410 7.65 -19.57 9.79
CA ASP A 410 6.32 -20.02 10.21
C ASP A 410 5.93 -21.33 9.51
N VAL A 411 6.06 -22.44 10.24
CA VAL A 411 5.65 -23.77 9.78
C VAL A 411 4.15 -23.92 10.01
N ARG A 412 3.39 -24.16 8.95
CA ARG A 412 1.96 -24.52 9.07
C ARG A 412 1.83 -25.88 9.73
N GLU A 413 1.29 -25.90 10.94
CA GLU A 413 1.10 -27.12 11.72
C GLU A 413 -0.16 -27.90 11.33
N HIS A 414 -0.99 -27.33 10.45
CA HIS A 414 -2.31 -27.85 10.13
C HIS A 414 -2.44 -28.26 8.65
N GLY A 415 -3.26 -29.29 8.38
CA GLY A 415 -3.49 -29.83 7.04
C GLY A 415 -2.39 -30.79 6.52
N GLN A 416 -2.33 -31.01 5.20
CA GLN A 416 -1.28 -31.85 4.58
C GLN A 416 0.13 -31.36 4.91
N ALA A 417 0.32 -30.05 5.08
CA ALA A 417 1.60 -29.43 5.46
C ALA A 417 2.04 -29.75 6.90
N GLY A 418 1.10 -30.09 7.80
CA GLY A 418 1.40 -30.47 9.18
C GLY A 418 2.13 -31.82 9.30
N LYS A 419 1.96 -32.71 8.30
CA LYS A 419 2.67 -34.01 8.27
C LYS A 419 4.18 -33.84 8.05
N ASP A 420 4.57 -32.78 7.36
CA ASP A 420 5.97 -32.45 7.06
C ASP A 420 6.51 -31.36 8.00
N ALA A 421 5.75 -30.95 9.02
CA ALA A 421 6.13 -29.83 9.89
C ALA A 421 7.43 -30.14 10.65
N ASP A 422 7.57 -31.35 11.18
CA ASP A 422 8.78 -31.76 11.91
C ASP A 422 9.98 -31.87 10.96
N PHE A 423 9.77 -32.32 9.73
CA PHE A 423 10.81 -32.33 8.69
C PHE A 423 11.26 -30.89 8.32
N ARG A 424 10.32 -29.96 8.16
CA ARG A 424 10.62 -28.55 7.87
C ARG A 424 11.35 -27.87 9.03
N ARG A 425 10.95 -28.14 10.27
CA ARG A 425 11.67 -27.66 11.46
C ARG A 425 13.10 -28.20 11.51
N ALA A 426 13.29 -29.48 11.24
CA ALA A 426 14.62 -30.08 11.14
C ALA A 426 15.43 -29.44 10.00
N LEU A 427 14.81 -29.13 8.86
CA LEU A 427 15.47 -28.46 7.74
C LEU A 427 15.94 -27.04 8.12
N PHE A 428 15.11 -26.25 8.81
CA PHE A 428 15.52 -24.93 9.31
C PHE A 428 16.66 -25.02 10.34
N GLN A 429 16.69 -26.07 11.16
CA GLN A 429 17.80 -26.31 12.11
C GLN A 429 19.10 -26.70 11.40
N LEU A 430 19.03 -27.41 10.27
CA LEU A 430 20.21 -27.78 9.48
C LEU A 430 20.82 -26.58 8.74
N PHE A 431 20.01 -25.56 8.44
CA PHE A 431 20.43 -24.34 7.73
C PHE A 431 20.00 -23.09 8.50
N PRO A 432 20.63 -22.80 9.65
CA PRO A 432 20.29 -21.62 10.44
C PRO A 432 20.57 -20.35 9.65
N VAL A 433 19.59 -19.44 9.62
CA VAL A 433 19.68 -18.17 8.87
C VAL A 433 20.50 -17.13 9.65
N ASN A 434 20.46 -17.19 10.98
CA ASN A 434 21.21 -16.28 11.84
C ASN A 434 22.73 -16.53 11.74
N ARG A 435 23.49 -15.51 11.34
CA ARG A 435 24.92 -15.42 11.68
C ARG A 435 25.03 -15.29 13.20
N GLU A 436 25.55 -16.30 13.89
CA GLU A 436 25.85 -16.23 15.33
C GLU A 436 26.72 -14.98 15.61
N GLY A 437 26.12 -13.95 16.22
CA GLY A 437 26.79 -12.68 16.54
C GLY A 437 26.17 -11.42 15.93
N GLY A 438 25.24 -11.54 14.98
CA GLY A 438 24.44 -10.42 14.48
C GLY A 438 23.24 -10.16 15.37
N ASP A 439 23.45 -9.61 16.57
CA ASP A 439 22.35 -9.08 17.37
C ASP A 439 21.55 -8.14 16.48
N GLY A 440 20.26 -8.45 16.32
CA GLY A 440 19.30 -7.71 15.54
C GLY A 440 19.14 -6.34 16.15
N GLY A 441 20.11 -5.47 15.85
CA GLY A 441 20.00 -4.04 15.92
C GLY A 441 18.88 -3.66 14.97
N ARG A 442 17.65 -3.84 15.44
CA ARG A 442 16.54 -2.95 15.17
C ARG A 442 17.15 -1.59 15.46
N ARG A 443 17.72 -0.98 14.42
CA ARG A 443 18.27 0.36 14.47
C ARG A 443 17.09 1.15 14.97
N SER A 444 17.06 1.40 16.27
CA SER A 444 16.15 2.39 16.82
C SER A 444 16.46 3.58 15.96
N SER A 445 15.50 4.01 15.15
CA SER A 445 15.56 5.28 14.47
C SER A 445 15.72 6.30 15.58
N LYS A 446 16.97 6.55 15.97
CA LYS A 446 17.32 7.60 16.91
C LYS A 446 16.99 8.86 16.14
N ALA A 447 15.80 9.35 16.38
CA ALA A 447 15.32 10.64 15.94
C ALA A 447 15.88 11.78 16.84
N PRO A 448 17.20 11.91 17.01
CA PRO A 448 17.79 13.23 17.09
C PRO A 448 19.04 13.32 16.20
N ALA A 449 18.85 13.76 14.95
CA ALA A 449 19.94 14.23 14.07
C ALA A 449 19.41 15.03 12.86
N GLN A 450 18.15 14.84 12.46
CA GLN A 450 17.60 15.48 11.26
C GLN A 450 17.35 16.98 11.44
N ASP A 451 16.87 17.42 12.62
CA ASP A 451 16.65 18.83 12.91
C ASP A 451 17.96 19.64 12.96
N ASP A 452 19.03 19.05 13.48
CA ASP A 452 20.36 19.67 13.51
C ASP A 452 20.94 19.81 12.09
N ALA A 453 20.79 18.79 11.25
CA ALA A 453 21.24 18.82 9.87
C ALA A 453 20.48 19.88 9.05
N VAL A 454 19.15 19.93 9.18
CA VAL A 454 18.33 20.96 8.51
C VAL A 454 18.74 22.35 8.98
N THR A 455 18.93 22.56 10.28
CA THR A 455 19.34 23.87 10.83
C THR A 455 20.73 24.30 10.35
N ARG A 456 21.68 23.36 10.19
CA ARG A 456 23.00 23.63 9.57
C ARG A 456 22.84 24.05 8.11
N THR A 457 22.05 23.32 7.31
CA THR A 457 21.82 23.68 5.90
C THR A 457 21.17 25.05 5.76
N ILE A 458 20.22 25.41 6.63
CA ILE A 458 19.61 26.74 6.64
C ILE A 458 20.67 27.81 6.91
N ARG A 459 21.53 27.61 7.93
CA ARG A 459 22.59 28.57 8.26
C ARG A 459 23.58 28.76 7.10
N GLU A 460 23.94 27.67 6.44
CA GLU A 460 24.84 27.70 5.29
C GLU A 460 24.19 28.40 4.09
N VAL A 461 22.94 28.08 3.74
CA VAL A 461 22.23 28.78 2.65
C VAL A 461 22.07 30.26 2.98
N GLN A 462 21.70 30.61 4.22
CA GLN A 462 21.56 32.01 4.63
C GLN A 462 22.87 32.79 4.56
N SER A 463 24.02 32.14 4.81
CA SER A 463 25.34 32.77 4.64
C SER A 463 25.66 33.15 3.19
N THR A 464 24.99 32.52 2.22
CA THR A 464 25.19 32.80 0.79
C THR A 464 24.32 33.95 0.26
N LEU A 465 23.37 34.43 1.06
CA LEU A 465 22.46 35.52 0.69
C LEU A 465 23.22 36.83 0.53
N LYS A 466 22.92 37.57 -0.55
CA LYS A 466 23.53 38.87 -0.82
C LYS A 466 22.46 39.96 -0.85
N PRO A 467 22.69 41.13 -0.22
CA PRO A 467 21.81 42.27 -0.40
C PRO A 467 21.90 42.80 -1.83
N ASN A 468 20.76 43.05 -2.44
CA ASN A 468 20.63 43.70 -3.74
C ASN A 468 20.67 45.22 -3.57
N ARG A 469 21.26 45.92 -4.54
CA ARG A 469 21.26 47.38 -4.57
C ARG A 469 19.84 47.90 -4.80
N THR A 470 19.36 48.80 -3.95
CA THR A 470 18.07 49.46 -4.11
C THR A 470 18.18 50.61 -5.11
N ILE A 471 17.19 50.73 -5.99
CA ILE A 471 17.08 51.85 -6.94
C ILE A 471 15.66 52.41 -6.82
N GLU A 472 15.51 53.64 -6.35
CA GLU A 472 14.20 54.27 -6.17
C GLU A 472 13.53 54.53 -7.53
N ALA A 473 12.19 54.48 -7.56
CA ALA A 473 11.43 54.70 -8.77
C ALA A 473 11.45 56.19 -9.14
N GLY A 474 12.34 56.58 -10.06
CA GLY A 474 12.39 57.94 -10.61
C GLY A 474 13.78 58.57 -10.74
N SER A 475 14.87 57.89 -10.35
CA SER A 475 16.22 58.47 -10.37
C SER A 475 16.99 58.32 -11.69
N ASP A 476 16.62 57.38 -12.58
CA ASP A 476 17.36 57.07 -13.82
C ASP A 476 16.47 57.10 -15.08
N GLU A 477 17.00 57.60 -16.20
CA GLU A 477 16.36 57.66 -17.53
C GLU A 477 16.14 56.28 -18.19
N ARG A 478 16.73 55.21 -17.63
CA ARG A 478 16.63 53.85 -18.18
C ARG A 478 15.61 53.02 -17.40
N PRO A 479 14.77 52.21 -18.07
CA PRO A 479 13.81 51.35 -17.40
C PRO A 479 14.55 50.35 -16.50
N VAL A 480 14.38 50.50 -15.18
CA VAL A 480 14.96 49.61 -14.18
C VAL A 480 14.13 48.34 -14.11
N ASN A 481 14.75 47.18 -14.35
CA ASN A 481 14.08 45.89 -14.23
C ASN A 481 13.69 45.64 -12.77
N ARG A 482 12.39 45.68 -12.49
CA ARG A 482 11.81 45.36 -11.18
C ARG A 482 11.62 43.86 -11.01
N VAL A 483 11.39 43.46 -9.76
CA VAL A 483 11.08 42.06 -9.42
C VAL A 483 9.75 41.65 -10.07
N GLY A 484 9.69 40.43 -10.61
CA GLY A 484 8.59 39.96 -11.46
C GLY A 484 8.73 40.31 -12.96
N SER A 485 9.67 41.17 -13.35
CA SER A 485 10.00 41.36 -14.78
C SER A 485 10.69 40.12 -15.37
N PHE A 486 10.43 39.86 -16.66
CA PHE A 486 10.96 38.69 -17.38
C PHE A 486 10.65 37.34 -16.71
N TYR A 487 9.44 37.20 -16.14
CA TYR A 487 9.02 35.95 -15.51
C TYR A 487 8.94 34.80 -16.52
N ARG A 488 9.79 33.78 -16.33
CA ARG A 488 9.80 32.58 -17.17
C ARG A 488 8.76 31.56 -16.69
N ARG A 489 7.92 31.10 -17.61
CA ARG A 489 6.97 30.00 -17.38
C ARG A 489 7.52 28.72 -17.98
N TYR A 490 7.34 27.62 -17.26
CA TYR A 490 7.72 26.29 -17.70
C TYR A 490 6.45 25.50 -17.98
N ARG A 491 6.36 24.89 -19.16
CA ARG A 491 5.22 24.06 -19.59
C ARG A 491 5.52 22.58 -19.48
N THR A 492 6.76 22.18 -19.73
CA THR A 492 7.21 20.79 -19.72
C THR A 492 8.41 20.62 -18.79
N VAL A 493 8.68 19.37 -18.40
CA VAL A 493 9.84 19.04 -17.54
C VAL A 493 11.16 19.23 -18.29
N GLU A 494 11.15 19.10 -19.62
CA GLU A 494 12.32 19.29 -20.48
C GLU A 494 12.83 20.74 -20.47
N GLU A 495 11.95 21.72 -20.24
CA GLU A 495 12.32 23.12 -20.12
C GLU A 495 12.98 23.47 -18.77
N LEU A 496 13.00 22.53 -17.82
CA LEU A 496 13.67 22.72 -16.52
C LEU A 496 15.16 22.42 -16.65
N GLU A 497 15.96 23.48 -16.67
CA GLU A 497 17.42 23.40 -16.73
C GLU A 497 18.08 23.76 -15.40
N GLY A 498 19.23 23.13 -15.13
CA GLY A 498 20.11 23.46 -14.01
C GLY A 498 19.42 23.44 -12.63
N PRO A 499 19.53 24.53 -11.84
CA PRO A 499 18.95 24.60 -10.49
C PRO A 499 17.43 24.45 -10.42
N ALA A 500 16.71 24.90 -11.47
CA ALA A 500 15.25 24.82 -11.49
C ALA A 500 14.78 23.36 -11.45
N ARG A 501 15.44 22.46 -12.19
CA ARG A 501 15.09 21.03 -12.21
C ARG A 501 15.19 20.39 -10.83
N ILE A 502 16.30 20.65 -10.13
CA ILE A 502 16.56 20.09 -8.80
C ILE A 502 15.58 20.66 -7.78
N PHE A 503 15.29 21.96 -7.85
CA PHE A 503 14.30 22.59 -7.00
C PHE A 503 12.90 22.01 -7.18
N TYR A 504 12.45 21.82 -8.43
CA TYR A 504 11.15 21.20 -8.72
C TYR A 504 11.12 19.73 -8.30
N GLN A 505 12.20 18.96 -8.48
CA GLN A 505 12.31 17.57 -7.99
C GLN A 505 12.15 17.48 -6.48
N ARG A 506 12.87 18.33 -5.73
CA ARG A 506 12.77 18.37 -4.26
C ARG A 506 11.39 18.80 -3.80
N SER A 507 10.85 19.86 -4.39
CA SER A 507 9.51 20.36 -4.08
C SER A 507 8.42 19.31 -4.37
N ALA A 508 8.55 18.58 -5.48
CA ALA A 508 7.61 17.52 -5.84
C ALA A 508 7.66 16.34 -4.85
N GLY A 509 8.87 15.97 -4.41
CA GLY A 509 9.05 14.95 -3.37
C GLY A 509 8.39 15.32 -2.04
N LEU A 510 8.54 16.58 -1.59
CA LEU A 510 7.93 17.06 -0.34
C LEU A 510 6.40 17.17 -0.40
N ALA A 511 5.84 17.46 -1.58
CA ALA A 511 4.40 17.51 -1.81
C ALA A 511 3.80 16.13 -2.11
N GLY A 512 4.62 15.10 -2.32
CA GLY A 512 4.15 13.77 -2.70
C GLY A 512 3.51 13.79 -4.08
N ALA A 513 4.20 14.32 -5.09
CA ALA A 513 3.77 14.34 -6.47
C ALA A 513 4.93 14.05 -7.43
N SER A 514 4.61 13.72 -8.68
CA SER A 514 5.63 13.66 -9.73
C SER A 514 6.11 15.07 -10.10
N THR A 515 7.31 15.18 -10.68
CA THR A 515 7.80 16.47 -11.21
C THR A 515 6.90 17.02 -12.30
N GLU A 516 6.33 16.14 -13.13
CA GLU A 516 5.38 16.50 -14.18
C GLU A 516 4.10 17.11 -13.61
N ASP A 517 3.53 16.48 -12.57
CA ASP A 517 2.33 16.98 -11.90
C ASP A 517 2.59 18.34 -11.25
N LEU A 518 3.76 18.54 -10.64
CA LEU A 518 4.12 19.82 -10.04
C LEU A 518 4.28 20.93 -11.09
N VAL A 519 4.95 20.67 -12.22
CA VAL A 519 5.08 21.66 -13.31
C VAL A 519 3.70 22.08 -13.82
N ARG A 520 2.80 21.12 -14.01
CA ARG A 520 1.42 21.40 -14.40
C ARG A 520 0.67 22.20 -13.34
N ALA A 521 0.79 21.84 -12.07
CA ALA A 521 0.16 22.57 -10.96
C ALA A 521 0.63 24.03 -10.91
N VAL A 522 1.94 24.26 -11.01
CA VAL A 522 2.55 25.58 -11.02
C VAL A 522 2.03 26.41 -12.21
N PHE A 523 2.01 25.83 -13.41
CA PHE A 523 1.49 26.52 -14.60
C PHE A 523 0.02 26.96 -14.45
N LEU A 524 -0.81 26.16 -13.77
CA LEU A 524 -2.21 26.52 -13.50
C LEU A 524 -2.31 27.69 -12.51
N ILE A 525 -1.51 27.70 -11.44
CA ILE A 525 -1.47 28.82 -10.48
C ILE A 525 -0.94 30.10 -11.16
N GLU A 526 0.10 29.99 -12.00
CA GLU A 526 0.60 31.12 -12.80
C GLU A 526 -0.48 31.68 -13.75
N SER A 527 -1.31 30.82 -14.33
CA SER A 527 -2.41 31.23 -15.20
C SER A 527 -3.52 31.95 -14.41
N LYS A 528 -3.82 31.49 -13.18
CA LYS A 528 -4.73 32.20 -12.27
C LYS A 528 -4.17 33.56 -11.88
N LEU A 529 -2.88 33.64 -11.56
CA LEU A 529 -2.20 34.91 -11.24
C LEU A 529 -2.26 35.91 -12.40
N GLN A 530 -2.01 35.45 -13.63
CA GLN A 530 -2.14 36.32 -14.81
C GLN A 530 -3.57 36.81 -15.01
N THR A 531 -4.56 35.95 -14.78
CA THR A 531 -5.97 36.32 -14.89
C THR A 531 -6.30 37.40 -13.86
N HIS A 532 -5.84 37.24 -12.61
CA HIS A 532 -6.00 38.21 -11.54
C HIS A 532 -5.32 39.55 -11.88
N GLU A 533 -4.07 39.52 -12.36
CA GLU A 533 -3.36 40.72 -12.82
C GLU A 533 -4.10 41.44 -13.96
N SER A 534 -4.66 40.68 -14.91
CA SER A 534 -5.42 41.26 -16.02
C SER A 534 -6.72 41.93 -15.56
N LYS A 535 -7.34 41.45 -14.48
CA LYS A 535 -8.52 42.07 -13.87
C LYS A 535 -8.16 43.38 -13.17
N LEU A 536 -7.09 43.37 -12.36
CA LEU A 536 -6.56 44.58 -11.73
C LEU A 536 -6.20 45.67 -12.74
N ARG A 537 -5.55 45.30 -13.86
CA ARG A 537 -5.23 46.25 -14.93
C ARG A 537 -6.48 46.80 -15.65
N LYS A 538 -7.60 46.07 -15.60
CA LYS A 538 -8.87 46.49 -16.20
C LYS A 538 -9.73 47.31 -15.23
N GLY A 539 -9.29 47.52 -13.99
CA GLY A 539 -9.95 48.41 -13.03
C GLY A 539 -11.22 47.86 -12.40
N GLU A 540 -11.25 46.55 -12.12
CA GLU A 540 -12.22 45.94 -11.18
C GLU A 540 -11.64 45.87 -9.76
#